data_AF-A0A926TDR2-F1
#
_entry.id   AF-A0A926TDR2-F1
#
_cell.length_a   1.000
_cell.length_b   1.000
_cell.length_c   1.000
_cell.angle_alpha   90.00
_cell.angle_beta   90.00
_cell.angle_gamma   90.00
#
_symmetry.space_group_name_H-M   'P 1'
#
loop_
_entity.id
_entity.type
_entity.pdbx_description
1 polymer ?
#
loop_
_entity_poly.entity_id
_entity_poly.type
_entity_poly.pdbx_seq_one_letter_code
_entity_poly.pdbx_strand_id
1 'polypeptide(L)' 'MAKFSDVTKRTTITLPKEVFESLEEWADGEGRPTANLAAFLVEVAVRIKYPDRFPPKIKSGEPQ' A
#
# COMPACT_ATOMS: atom_id res chain seq x y z
N MET A 1 14.53 23.45 -10.57
CA MET A 1 14.58 22.05 -10.10
C MET A 1 13.22 21.70 -9.53
N ALA A 2 12.49 20.77 -10.15
CA ALA A 2 11.16 20.39 -9.67
C ALA A 2 11.30 19.67 -8.33
N LYS A 3 10.73 20.27 -7.28
CA LYS A 3 10.55 19.65 -5.97
C LYS A 3 9.56 18.50 -6.17
N PHE A 4 10.01 17.24 -6.12
CA PHE A 4 9.12 16.06 -6.10
C PHE A 4 8.39 16.02 -4.75
N SER A 5 7.57 17.02 -4.48
CA SER A 5 6.62 16.97 -3.37
C SER A 5 5.56 15.94 -3.73
N ASP A 6 5.62 14.78 -3.08
CA ASP A 6 4.40 14.14 -2.56
C ASP A 6 3.29 13.80 -3.57
N VAL A 7 3.64 13.30 -4.77
CA VAL A 7 2.63 13.07 -5.82
C VAL A 7 2.06 11.65 -5.73
N THR A 8 1.11 11.45 -4.80
CA THR A 8 0.28 10.24 -4.77
C THR A 8 -0.72 10.28 -5.95
N LYS A 9 -0.79 9.20 -6.73
CA LYS A 9 -1.78 9.06 -7.81
C LYS A 9 -2.93 8.17 -7.35
N ARG A 10 -4.17 8.56 -7.64
CA ARG A 10 -5.38 7.78 -7.35
C ARG A 10 -5.81 6.99 -8.58
N THR A 11 -6.27 5.77 -8.37
CA THR A 11 -6.90 4.94 -9.39
C THR A 11 -8.15 4.28 -8.80
N THR A 12 -9.05 3.81 -9.67
CA THR A 12 -10.20 2.98 -9.31
C THR A 12 -9.85 1.52 -9.57
N ILE A 13 -10.16 0.64 -8.62
CA ILE A 13 -9.98 -0.80 -8.75
C ILE A 13 -11.36 -1.49 -8.77
N THR A 14 -11.48 -2.54 -9.59
CA THR A 14 -12.68 -3.37 -9.64
C THR A 14 -12.29 -4.78 -9.21
N LEU A 15 -12.98 -5.30 -8.21
CA LEU A 15 -12.70 -6.60 -7.61
C LEU A 15 -13.96 -7.49 -7.72
N PRO A 16 -13.81 -8.82 -7.78
CA PRO A 16 -14.93 -9.73 -7.58
C PRO A 16 -15.61 -9.47 -6.23
N LYS A 17 -16.92 -9.65 -6.19
CA LYS A 17 -17.75 -9.36 -5.00
C LYS A 17 -17.18 -10.01 -3.74
N GLU A 18 -16.96 -11.32 -3.76
CA GLU A 18 -16.46 -12.07 -2.60
C GLU A 18 -15.11 -11.53 -2.09
N VAL A 19 -14.22 -11.13 -3.02
CA VAL A 19 -12.91 -10.55 -2.67
C VAL A 19 -13.07 -9.19 -2.01
N PHE A 20 -14.00 -8.37 -2.49
CA PHE A 20 -14.26 -7.05 -1.89
C PHE A 20 -14.89 -7.18 -0.50
N GLU A 21 -15.86 -8.09 -0.31
CA GLU A 21 -16.49 -8.33 1.00
C GLU A 21 -15.45 -8.82 2.03
N SER A 22 -14.55 -9.73 1.66
CA SER A 22 -13.45 -10.15 2.55
C SER A 22 -12.47 -9.01 2.87
N LEU A 23 -12.26 -8.10 1.91
CA LEU A 23 -11.41 -6.92 2.11
C LEU A 23 -12.07 -5.92 3.07
N GLU A 24 -13.39 -5.74 3.00
CA GLU A 24 -14.16 -4.91 3.94
C GLU A 24 -14.09 -5.48 5.35
N GLU A 25 -14.33 -6.78 5.52
CA GLU A 25 -14.25 -7.44 6.84
C GLU A 25 -12.86 -7.27 7.48
N TRP A 26 -11.79 -7.41 6.69
CA TRP A 26 -10.43 -7.18 7.18
C TRP A 26 -10.20 -5.71 7.55
N ALA A 27 -10.65 -4.76 6.72
CA ALA A 27 -10.50 -3.34 7.00
C ALA A 27 -11.22 -2.92 8.29
N ASP A 28 -12.43 -3.43 8.51
CA ASP A 28 -13.23 -3.22 9.71
C ASP A 28 -12.54 -3.80 10.96
N GLY A 29 -11.97 -5.01 10.85
CA GLY A 29 -11.18 -5.63 11.92
C GLY A 29 -9.95 -4.81 12.35
N GLU A 30 -9.36 -4.04 11.43
CA GLU A 30 -8.25 -3.12 11.72
C GLU A 30 -8.69 -1.69 12.07
N GLY A 31 -9.99 -1.39 12.01
CA GLY A 31 -10.53 -0.06 12.27
C GLY A 31 -10.08 1.00 11.26
N ARG A 32 -9.89 0.62 9.99
CA ARG A 32 -9.41 1.53 8.93
C ARG A 32 -10.29 1.48 7.68
N PRO A 33 -10.32 2.55 6.86
CA PRO A 33 -11.09 2.52 5.62
C PRO A 33 -10.62 1.43 4.64
N THR A 34 -11.55 0.73 3.99
CA THR A 34 -11.28 -0.31 2.99
C THR A 34 -10.35 0.16 1.88
N ALA A 35 -10.53 1.40 1.41
CA ALA A 35 -9.66 2.00 0.39
C ALA A 35 -8.19 2.14 0.84
N ASN A 36 -7.95 2.39 2.13
CA ASN A 36 -6.60 2.49 2.68
C ASN A 36 -5.94 1.10 2.77
N LEU A 37 -6.70 0.08 3.20
CA LEU A 37 -6.23 -1.31 3.16
C LEU A 37 -5.89 -1.73 1.72
N ALA A 38 -6.78 -1.45 0.76
CA ALA A 38 -6.56 -1.74 -0.65
C ALA A 38 -5.28 -1.08 -1.17
N ALA A 39 -5.09 0.21 -0.89
CA ALA A 39 -3.90 0.94 -1.30
C ALA A 39 -2.61 0.32 -0.73
N PHE A 40 -2.62 -0.05 0.56
CA PHE A 40 -1.50 -0.70 1.21
C PHE A 40 -1.19 -2.07 0.58
N LEU A 41 -2.19 -2.92 0.35
CA LEU A 41 -1.99 -4.24 -0.24
C LEU A 41 -1.44 -4.15 -1.67
N VAL A 42 -1.96 -3.20 -2.47
CA VAL A 42 -1.43 -2.93 -3.81
C VAL A 42 0.02 -2.49 -3.73
N GLU A 43 0.37 -1.60 -2.82
CA GLU A 43 1.75 -1.15 -2.62
C GLU A 43 2.68 -2.32 -2.25
N VAL A 44 2.29 -3.14 -1.29
CA VAL A 44 3.06 -4.33 -0.87
C VAL A 44 3.27 -5.29 -2.03
N ALA A 45 2.21 -5.61 -2.78
CA ALA A 45 2.28 -6.51 -3.93
C ALA A 45 3.24 -5.96 -5.02
N VAL A 46 3.18 -4.66 -5.31
CA VAL A 46 4.07 -4.01 -6.29
C VAL A 46 5.53 -4.03 -5.82
N ARG A 47 5.79 -3.77 -4.54
CA ARG A 47 7.15 -3.82 -3.96
C ARG A 47 7.74 -5.22 -4.02
N ILE A 48 6.96 -6.24 -3.69
CA ILE A 48 7.37 -7.65 -3.80
C ILE A 48 7.65 -8.02 -5.25
N LYS A 49 6.84 -7.53 -6.20
CA LYS A 49 7.03 -7.82 -7.63
C LYS A 49 8.28 -7.16 -8.23
N TYR A 50 8.67 -6.00 -7.73
CA TYR A 50 9.81 -5.21 -8.25
C TYR A 50 10.82 -4.88 -7.14
N PRO A 51 11.49 -5.88 -6.54
CA PRO A 51 12.39 -5.67 -5.41
C PRO A 51 13.56 -4.73 -5.76
N ASP A 52 14.08 -4.80 -6.99
CA ASP A 52 15.19 -3.96 -7.46
C ASP A 52 14.81 -2.46 -7.54
N ARG A 53 13.52 -2.15 -7.73
CA ARG A 53 13.01 -0.77 -7.80
C ARG A 53 12.66 -0.20 -6.43
N PHE A 54 12.41 -1.08 -5.46
CA PHE A 54 11.96 -0.73 -4.12
C PHE A 54 12.82 -1.47 -3.09
N PRO A 55 14.12 -1.11 -2.96
CA PRO A 55 14.97 -1.75 -1.97
C PRO A 55 14.34 -1.62 -0.58
N PRO A 56 14.35 -2.68 0.24
CA PRO A 56 13.85 -2.60 1.61
C PRO A 56 14.65 -1.52 2.33
N LYS A 57 13.95 -0.49 2.84
CA LYS A 57 14.57 0.51 3.70
C LYS A 57 14.95 -0.20 5.00
N ILE A 58 16.15 -0.76 5.07
CA ILE A 58 16.76 -1.16 6.32
C ILE A 58 16.84 0.13 7.14
N LYS A 59 16.02 0.24 8.19
CA LYS A 59 16.28 1.26 9.21
C LYS A 59 17.60 0.86 9.84
N SER A 60 18.69 1.47 9.42
CA SER A 60 19.94 1.47 10.18
C SER A 60 19.57 1.96 11.57
N GLY A 61 19.55 1.05 12.54
CA GLY A 61 19.57 1.44 13.93
C GLY A 61 20.87 2.18 14.15
N GLU A 62 20.77 3.50 14.28
CA GLU A 62 21.86 4.35 14.73
C GLU A 62 21.70 4.49 16.25
N PRO A 63 22.57 3.87 17.07
CA PRO A 63 22.87 4.44 18.37
C PRO A 63 23.88 5.58 18.16
N GLN A 64 23.53 6.75 18.71
CA GLN A 64 24.39 7.93 18.82
C GLN A 64 25.69 7.64 19.56
#